data_AF-A0A9R0QCS6-F1
#
_entry.id   AF-A0A9R0QCS6-F1
#
_cell.length_a   1.000
_cell.length_b   1.000
_cell.length_c   1.000
_cell.angle_alpha   90.00
_cell.angle_beta   90.00
_cell.angle_gamma   90.00
#
_symmetry.space_group_name_H-M   'P 1'
#
loop_
_entity.id
_entity.type
_entity.pdbx_description
1 polymer ?
#
loop_
_entity_poly.entity_id
_entity_poly.type
_entity_poly.pdbx_seq_one_letter_code
_entity_poly.pdbx_strand_id
1 'polypeptide(L)'
;MLAWHQKKEDVVGLKAPKREKRVRKETRSQPPVEAPYIAPKPKLTKSAPDKIVEIFDGMTLRDLSKRSGAKINALQSILADLGERVESEFDSITIDLAELVGMELGVNIRRMHTGEGTVEPRPAVVTVMGHVDHGKTSLLDSLRQTSVAAKEAGGITQHIGAFVVEMQSGASITFLDTPGHAAFSAMRARGAAVTDIVVLVVAADDGVMPQTLEAMSHAKVANVPIVVAINKCDKSGADPERVRIQLGSEGLLLEDMGGDVQVVEISALSKLGLDKLEEALLLQAEIMDLKARTDGPAQAFVVEARVDRGRGPLATTIVKSGTLVSGQYIVVGAEWGRIRSLRDTVGKVTESAKPAMPVEIEGLRGLPMAGDDVVVVDSEERARMLSQGRKKKQEKDRLRKIDENMTEEAEIGEETPERVEMPIIVKADVQGSVQAVTDALRSLNSPQVFS
;
A
#
# COMPACT_ATOMS: atom_id res chain seq x y z
N MET A 1 1.02 21.00 -100.02
CA MET A 1 -0.42 21.25 -100.28
C MET A 1 -1.23 20.34 -99.38
N LEU A 2 -2.36 20.85 -98.88
CA LEU A 2 -3.63 20.22 -98.41
C LEU A 2 -3.73 18.68 -98.24
N ALA A 3 -4.58 18.11 -97.38
CA ALA A 3 -5.31 18.55 -96.18
C ALA A 3 -6.08 17.32 -95.60
N TRP A 4 -6.57 17.45 -94.35
CA TRP A 4 -7.86 16.97 -93.78
C TRP A 4 -8.51 15.69 -94.39
N HIS A 5 -8.91 14.66 -93.63
CA HIS A 5 -10.03 14.55 -92.65
C HIS A 5 -10.35 13.02 -92.57
N GLN A 6 -11.19 12.41 -91.73
CA GLN A 6 -12.19 12.83 -90.72
C GLN A 6 -12.37 11.66 -89.73
N LYS A 7 -12.73 11.91 -88.46
CA LYS A 7 -13.29 10.87 -87.56
C LYS A 7 -14.81 10.92 -87.64
N LYS A 8 -15.47 9.75 -87.65
CA LYS A 8 -16.88 9.59 -87.26
C LYS A 8 -17.13 8.21 -86.64
N GLU A 9 -18.20 8.12 -85.86
CA GLU A 9 -18.55 7.03 -84.94
C GLU A 9 -19.15 5.81 -85.63
N ASP A 10 -19.21 4.67 -84.93
CA ASP A 10 -20.48 3.93 -84.83
C ASP A 10 -20.57 3.01 -83.59
N VAL A 11 -21.79 2.54 -83.27
CA VAL A 11 -22.26 2.20 -81.91
C VAL A 11 -22.50 0.70 -81.66
N VAL A 12 -22.06 0.18 -80.49
CA VAL A 12 -22.64 -0.98 -79.74
C VAL A 12 -22.32 -0.83 -78.23
N GLY A 13 -23.14 -1.17 -77.23
CA GLY A 13 -24.56 -1.57 -77.24
C GLY A 13 -25.00 -2.62 -76.19
N LEU A 14 -24.74 -2.46 -74.87
CA LEU A 14 -25.01 -3.50 -73.84
C LEU A 14 -25.91 -3.10 -72.65
N LYS A 15 -27.20 -3.46 -72.77
CA LYS A 15 -28.20 -3.96 -71.77
C LYS A 15 -28.44 -3.24 -70.42
N ALA A 16 -29.71 -2.96 -70.17
CA ALA A 16 -30.26 -2.32 -68.96
C ALA A 16 -30.34 -3.23 -67.71
N PRO A 17 -30.33 -2.65 -66.48
CA PRO A 17 -30.42 -3.40 -65.22
C PRO A 17 -31.86 -3.87 -64.90
N LYS A 18 -31.98 -5.06 -64.28
CA LYS A 18 -33.27 -5.60 -63.79
C LYS A 18 -33.72 -4.87 -62.53
N ARG A 19 -35.03 -4.60 -62.43
CA ARG A 19 -35.71 -4.15 -61.19
C ARG A 19 -35.75 -5.28 -60.16
N GLU A 20 -35.27 -5.01 -58.95
CA GLU A 20 -35.68 -5.75 -57.75
C GLU A 20 -36.52 -4.87 -56.80
N LYS A 21 -37.33 -5.54 -55.98
CA LYS A 21 -38.49 -4.95 -55.30
C LYS A 21 -38.07 -4.19 -54.04
N ARG A 22 -38.50 -2.92 -53.92
CA ARG A 22 -38.46 -2.19 -52.64
C ARG A 22 -39.37 -2.88 -51.61
N VAL A 23 -38.78 -3.51 -50.60
CA VAL A 23 -39.50 -3.95 -49.39
C VAL A 23 -39.64 -2.75 -48.45
N ARG A 24 -40.88 -2.44 -48.07
CA ARG A 24 -41.20 -1.34 -47.14
C ARG A 24 -40.96 -1.84 -45.72
N LYS A 25 -39.89 -1.39 -45.06
CA LYS A 25 -39.56 -1.80 -43.68
C LYS A 25 -40.47 -1.02 -42.71
N GLU A 26 -41.31 -1.74 -41.95
CA GLU A 26 -42.16 -1.11 -40.93
C GLU A 26 -41.32 -0.64 -39.74
N THR A 27 -41.62 0.56 -39.25
CA THR A 27 -40.92 1.18 -38.12
C THR A 27 -41.46 0.60 -36.81
N ARG A 28 -40.80 -0.44 -36.27
CA ARG A 28 -41.02 -0.84 -34.87
C ARG A 28 -40.23 0.07 -33.94
N SER A 29 -40.93 0.96 -33.25
CA SER A 29 -40.40 1.73 -32.12
C SER A 29 -40.35 0.86 -30.86
N GLN A 30 -39.18 0.29 -30.59
CA GLN A 30 -38.78 -0.13 -29.25
C GLN A 30 -37.38 0.45 -28.99
N PRO A 31 -37.10 1.03 -27.81
CA PRO A 31 -35.74 1.40 -27.45
C PRO A 31 -34.86 0.14 -27.42
N PRO A 32 -33.56 0.23 -27.75
CA PRO A 32 -32.67 -0.91 -27.60
C PRO A 32 -32.66 -1.33 -26.14
N VAL A 33 -32.94 -2.60 -25.88
CA VAL A 33 -32.72 -3.20 -24.56
C VAL A 33 -31.22 -3.12 -24.30
N GLU A 34 -30.82 -2.48 -23.21
CA GLU A 34 -29.43 -2.46 -22.78
C GLU A 34 -28.94 -3.91 -22.64
N ALA A 35 -28.03 -4.33 -23.52
CA ALA A 35 -27.28 -5.54 -23.28
C ALA A 35 -26.50 -5.32 -21.98
N PRO A 36 -26.55 -6.24 -21.00
CA PRO A 36 -25.79 -6.07 -19.77
C PRO A 36 -24.33 -5.86 -20.12
N TYR A 37 -23.72 -4.81 -19.55
CA TYR A 37 -22.31 -4.49 -19.77
C TYR A 37 -21.46 -5.66 -19.24
N ILE A 38 -21.06 -6.54 -20.15
CA ILE A 38 -20.04 -7.56 -19.88
C ILE A 38 -18.71 -6.83 -20.05
N ALA A 39 -18.11 -6.43 -18.93
CA ALA A 39 -16.75 -5.90 -18.93
C ALA A 39 -15.85 -6.84 -19.73
N PRO A 40 -15.09 -6.34 -20.72
CA PRO A 40 -14.17 -7.20 -21.47
C PRO A 40 -13.19 -7.80 -20.47
N LYS A 41 -13.17 -9.14 -20.37
CA LYS A 41 -12.21 -9.84 -19.51
C LYS A 41 -10.82 -9.34 -19.90
N PRO A 42 -9.99 -8.85 -18.95
CA PRO A 42 -8.67 -8.36 -19.28
C PRO A 42 -7.93 -9.48 -20.02
N LYS A 43 -7.47 -9.18 -21.23
CA LYS A 43 -6.60 -10.10 -21.96
C LYS A 43 -5.33 -10.19 -21.13
N LEU A 44 -5.17 -11.31 -20.42
CA LEU A 44 -3.90 -11.71 -19.85
C LEU A 44 -2.90 -11.91 -21.00
N THR A 45 -2.27 -10.81 -21.42
CA THR A 45 -0.99 -10.83 -22.10
C THR A 45 -0.07 -11.66 -21.23
N LYS A 46 0.43 -12.77 -21.79
CA LYS A 46 1.36 -13.64 -21.08
C LYS A 46 2.73 -12.97 -21.04
N SER A 47 2.87 -11.95 -20.20
CA SER A 47 4.17 -11.67 -19.60
C SER A 47 4.66 -12.98 -18.94
N ALA A 48 5.96 -13.25 -19.04
CA ALA A 48 6.55 -14.31 -18.25
C ALA A 48 6.25 -13.99 -16.77
N PRO A 49 5.93 -14.98 -15.92
CA PRO A 49 5.58 -14.71 -14.52
C PRO A 49 6.71 -13.90 -13.88
N ASP A 50 6.34 -12.81 -13.21
CA ASP A 50 7.26 -11.94 -12.49
C ASP A 50 7.98 -12.75 -11.41
N LYS A 51 9.13 -13.32 -11.79
CA LYS A 51 9.86 -14.26 -10.96
C LYS A 51 10.58 -13.48 -9.87
N ILE A 52 9.92 -13.38 -8.72
CA ILE A 52 10.51 -12.78 -7.52
C ILE A 52 11.74 -13.60 -7.12
N VAL A 53 12.90 -12.96 -7.17
CA VAL A 53 14.18 -13.51 -6.72
C VAL A 53 14.37 -13.13 -5.26
N GLU A 54 14.25 -14.12 -4.40
CA GLU A 54 14.60 -13.99 -2.99
C GLU A 54 16.13 -13.97 -2.83
N ILE A 55 16.65 -12.89 -2.24
CA ILE A 55 18.05 -12.70 -1.87
C ILE A 55 18.20 -12.75 -0.34
N PHE A 56 19.29 -13.30 0.16
CA PHE A 56 19.56 -13.45 1.59
C PHE A 56 21.03 -13.14 1.88
N ASP A 57 21.35 -12.91 3.15
CA ASP A 57 22.71 -12.59 3.56
C ASP A 57 23.64 -13.81 3.43
N GLY A 58 24.88 -13.60 2.98
CA GLY A 58 25.79 -14.70 2.64
C GLY A 58 25.47 -15.48 1.36
N MET A 59 24.54 -15.01 0.51
CA MET A 59 24.24 -15.62 -0.80
C MET A 59 25.50 -15.66 -1.68
N THR A 60 25.72 -16.76 -2.41
CA THR A 60 26.81 -16.85 -3.41
C THR A 60 26.40 -16.29 -4.77
N LEU A 61 27.39 -15.87 -5.56
CA LEU A 61 27.18 -15.46 -6.96
C LEU A 61 26.48 -16.56 -7.79
N ARG A 62 26.85 -17.82 -7.55
CA ARG A 62 26.25 -19.00 -8.20
C ARG A 62 24.78 -19.19 -7.85
N ASP A 63 24.38 -18.88 -6.62
CA ASP A 63 22.97 -18.96 -6.20
C ASP A 63 22.14 -17.82 -6.78
N LEU A 64 22.70 -16.60 -6.84
CA LEU A 64 22.07 -15.48 -7.54
C LEU A 64 21.88 -15.80 -9.03
N SER A 65 22.87 -16.41 -9.69
CA SER A 65 22.76 -16.88 -11.09
C SER A 65 21.62 -17.89 -11.29
N LYS A 66 21.53 -18.94 -10.46
CA LYS A 66 20.45 -19.93 -10.53
C LYS A 66 19.06 -19.32 -10.30
N ARG A 67 18.94 -18.40 -9.33
CA ARG A 67 17.65 -17.78 -8.98
C ARG A 67 17.20 -16.77 -10.05
N SER A 68 18.10 -15.88 -10.51
CA SER A 68 17.82 -14.89 -11.55
C SER A 68 17.71 -15.46 -12.97
N GLY A 69 18.40 -16.58 -13.26
CA GLY A 69 18.57 -17.10 -14.62
C GLY A 69 19.66 -16.38 -15.44
N ALA A 70 20.37 -15.41 -14.85
CA ALA A 70 21.46 -14.70 -15.51
C ALA A 70 22.76 -15.51 -15.51
N LYS A 71 23.59 -15.33 -16.55
CA LYS A 71 24.91 -15.98 -16.66
C LYS A 71 25.91 -15.37 -15.65
N ILE A 72 26.72 -16.20 -15.01
CA ILE A 72 27.76 -15.81 -14.03
C ILE A 72 28.63 -14.65 -14.55
N ASN A 73 29.14 -14.72 -15.78
CA ASN A 73 29.99 -13.67 -16.36
C ASN A 73 29.29 -12.29 -16.43
N ALA A 74 27.97 -12.26 -16.63
CA ALA A 74 27.21 -11.01 -16.64
C ALA A 74 26.99 -10.45 -15.22
N LEU A 75 26.87 -11.33 -14.21
CA LEU A 75 26.87 -10.90 -12.82
C LEU A 75 28.22 -10.32 -12.40
N GLN A 76 29.33 -10.96 -12.83
CA GLN A 76 30.69 -10.48 -12.57
C GLN A 76 30.97 -9.13 -13.23
N SER A 77 30.51 -8.89 -14.46
CA SER A 77 30.67 -7.57 -15.09
C SER A 77 29.87 -6.49 -14.35
N ILE A 78 28.62 -6.75 -13.97
CA ILE A 78 27.80 -5.79 -13.22
C ILE A 78 28.43 -5.48 -11.85
N LEU A 79 28.97 -6.49 -11.14
CA LEU A 79 29.66 -6.27 -9.87
C LEU A 79 30.95 -5.45 -10.04
N ALA A 80 31.72 -5.71 -11.10
CA ALA A 80 32.92 -4.94 -11.42
C ALA A 80 32.59 -3.47 -11.76
N ASP A 81 31.48 -3.21 -12.46
CA ASP A 81 30.98 -1.86 -12.74
C ASP A 81 30.47 -1.14 -11.46
N LEU A 82 29.98 -1.91 -10.47
CA LEU A 82 29.65 -1.43 -9.13
C LEU A 82 30.89 -1.25 -8.20
N GLY A 83 32.09 -1.60 -8.68
CA GLY A 83 33.35 -1.44 -7.95
C GLY A 83 33.77 -2.62 -7.06
N GLU A 84 32.99 -3.71 -7.03
CA GLU A 84 33.27 -4.90 -6.23
C GLU A 84 33.89 -6.01 -7.11
N ARG A 85 34.90 -6.70 -6.59
CA ARG A 85 35.59 -7.79 -7.30
C ARG A 85 35.36 -9.12 -6.60
N VAL A 86 34.66 -10.00 -7.30
CA VAL A 86 34.42 -11.38 -6.89
C VAL A 86 35.36 -12.29 -7.66
N GLU A 87 36.25 -13.00 -6.97
CA GLU A 87 37.27 -13.86 -7.59
C GLU A 87 36.70 -15.26 -7.93
N SER A 88 35.72 -15.74 -7.16
CA SER A 88 35.13 -17.07 -7.27
C SER A 88 33.60 -17.03 -7.34
N GLU A 89 32.99 -17.96 -8.09
CA GLU A 89 31.52 -18.10 -8.13
C GLU A 89 30.89 -18.50 -6.77
N PHE A 90 31.74 -18.92 -5.82
CA PHE A 90 31.36 -19.36 -4.48
C PHE A 90 31.52 -18.28 -3.40
N ASP A 91 32.07 -17.11 -3.73
CA ASP A 91 32.21 -16.03 -2.75
C ASP A 91 30.84 -15.49 -2.36
N SER A 92 30.67 -15.19 -1.07
CA SER A 92 29.47 -14.57 -0.52
C SER A 92 29.39 -13.10 -0.91
N ILE A 93 28.28 -12.69 -1.51
CA ILE A 93 27.96 -11.28 -1.77
C ILE A 93 26.99 -10.75 -0.70
N THR A 94 27.09 -9.46 -0.38
CA THR A 94 26.15 -8.83 0.55
C THR A 94 24.76 -8.70 -0.09
N ILE A 95 23.73 -8.67 0.75
CA ILE A 95 22.33 -8.51 0.30
C ILE A 95 22.12 -7.18 -0.47
N ASP A 96 22.87 -6.13 -0.13
CA ASP A 96 22.85 -4.84 -0.83
C ASP A 96 23.36 -4.95 -2.28
N LEU A 97 24.47 -5.68 -2.50
CA LEU A 97 25.02 -5.92 -3.83
C LEU A 97 24.11 -6.83 -4.66
N ALA A 98 23.53 -7.86 -4.03
CA ALA A 98 22.57 -8.74 -4.69
C ALA A 98 21.31 -7.97 -5.16
N GLU A 99 20.85 -6.97 -4.39
CA GLU A 99 19.75 -6.07 -4.81
C GLU A 99 20.17 -5.21 -6.01
N LEU A 100 21.33 -4.55 -5.97
CA LEU A 100 21.84 -3.71 -7.06
C LEU A 100 22.00 -4.50 -8.37
N VAL A 101 22.57 -5.70 -8.31
CA VAL A 101 22.74 -6.56 -9.48
C VAL A 101 21.39 -6.96 -10.08
N GLY A 102 20.42 -7.36 -9.26
CA GLY A 102 19.09 -7.71 -9.77
C GLY A 102 18.31 -6.52 -10.33
N MET A 103 18.55 -5.29 -9.86
CA MET A 103 17.98 -4.08 -10.45
C MET A 103 18.49 -3.84 -11.86
N GLU A 104 19.79 -3.98 -12.07
CA GLU A 104 20.42 -3.80 -13.40
C GLU A 104 19.95 -4.88 -14.38
N LEU A 105 19.78 -6.13 -13.91
CA LEU A 105 19.15 -7.22 -14.66
C LEU A 105 17.65 -7.00 -14.93
N GLY A 106 17.00 -6.04 -14.26
CA GLY A 106 15.57 -5.78 -14.38
C GLY A 106 14.66 -6.83 -13.74
N VAL A 107 15.16 -7.55 -12.74
CA VAL A 107 14.42 -8.61 -12.02
C VAL A 107 13.72 -8.02 -10.78
N ASN A 108 12.65 -8.67 -10.34
CA ASN A 108 11.96 -8.33 -9.10
C ASN A 108 12.60 -9.09 -7.94
N ILE A 109 12.97 -8.37 -6.88
CA ILE A 109 13.83 -8.86 -5.79
C ILE A 109 13.08 -8.75 -4.48
N ARG A 110 13.25 -9.75 -3.61
CA ARG A 110 12.74 -9.73 -2.23
C ARG A 110 13.90 -10.00 -1.27
N ARG A 111 14.16 -9.07 -0.34
CA ARG A 111 15.12 -9.29 0.74
C ARG A 111 14.55 -10.27 1.77
N MET A 112 15.13 -11.46 1.82
CA MET A 112 14.91 -12.46 2.86
C MET A 112 15.96 -12.26 3.95
N HIS A 113 15.55 -11.65 5.05
CA HIS A 113 16.43 -11.37 6.18
C HIS A 113 16.49 -12.58 7.13
N THR A 114 16.92 -13.73 6.61
CA THR A 114 17.19 -14.97 7.35
C THR A 114 18.61 -14.92 7.93
N GLY A 115 18.87 -13.94 8.79
CA GLY A 115 20.11 -13.90 9.56
C GLY A 115 19.98 -14.74 10.83
N GLU A 116 21.04 -15.47 11.18
CA GLU A 116 21.20 -16.00 12.54
C GLU A 116 21.14 -14.84 13.54
N GLY A 117 20.48 -15.05 14.67
CA GLY A 117 20.22 -13.98 15.63
C GLY A 117 19.24 -14.39 16.72
N THR A 118 19.19 -13.58 17.76
CA THR A 118 18.39 -13.82 18.96
C THR A 118 16.94 -13.45 18.66
N VAL A 119 16.11 -14.48 18.51
CA VAL A 119 14.66 -14.34 18.27
C VAL A 119 13.93 -14.29 19.60
N GLU A 120 13.42 -13.12 19.95
CA GLU A 120 12.73 -12.85 21.22
C GLU A 120 11.23 -12.59 20.97
N PRO A 121 10.36 -12.83 21.98
CA PRO A 121 8.97 -12.36 21.93
C PRO A 121 8.92 -10.84 21.77
N ARG A 122 7.95 -10.33 21.01
CA ARG A 122 7.78 -8.88 20.80
C ARG A 122 6.33 -8.43 20.99
N PRO A 123 6.10 -7.13 21.27
CA PRO A 123 4.77 -6.53 21.24
C PRO A 123 4.05 -6.78 19.91
N ALA A 124 2.72 -6.91 20.00
CA ALA A 124 1.84 -6.87 18.84
C ALA A 124 1.71 -5.44 18.30
N VAL A 125 1.66 -5.30 16.98
CA VAL A 125 1.27 -4.06 16.31
C VAL A 125 -0.18 -4.20 15.86
N VAL A 126 -1.05 -3.36 16.39
CA VAL A 126 -2.51 -3.42 16.23
C VAL A 126 -3.00 -2.17 15.49
N THR A 127 -3.79 -2.34 14.44
CA THR A 127 -4.41 -1.20 13.74
C THR A 127 -5.89 -1.13 14.05
N VAL A 128 -6.41 0.09 14.26
CA VAL A 128 -7.85 0.30 14.50
C VAL A 128 -8.52 0.77 13.21
N MET A 129 -9.51 0.01 12.76
CA MET A 129 -10.27 0.25 11.53
C MET A 129 -11.79 0.27 11.79
N GLY A 130 -12.56 0.71 10.79
CA GLY A 130 -14.01 0.85 10.89
C GLY A 130 -14.52 2.16 10.27
N HIS A 131 -15.84 2.31 10.21
CA HIS A 131 -16.52 3.47 9.62
C HIS A 131 -16.23 4.80 10.36
N VAL A 132 -16.58 5.91 9.73
CA VAL A 132 -16.56 7.25 10.34
C VAL A 132 -17.51 7.26 11.54
N ASP A 133 -17.23 8.06 12.58
CA ASP A 133 -18.05 8.21 13.79
C ASP A 133 -18.37 6.94 14.62
N HIS A 134 -17.81 5.78 14.26
CA HIS A 134 -17.82 4.57 15.09
C HIS A 134 -16.92 4.68 16.35
N GLY A 135 -16.23 5.81 16.55
CA GLY A 135 -15.46 6.09 17.77
C GLY A 135 -14.07 5.48 17.84
N LYS A 136 -13.40 5.22 16.70
CA LYS A 136 -12.01 4.74 16.63
C LYS A 136 -11.04 5.62 17.43
N THR A 137 -11.02 6.92 17.13
CA THR A 137 -10.16 7.90 17.82
C THR A 137 -10.54 8.01 19.30
N SER A 138 -11.83 7.90 19.65
CA SER A 138 -12.30 7.88 21.05
C SER A 138 -11.81 6.65 21.83
N LEU A 139 -11.78 5.47 21.19
CA LEU A 139 -11.21 4.24 21.75
C LEU A 139 -9.71 4.42 22.01
N LEU A 140 -8.99 4.89 21.00
CA LEU A 140 -7.54 5.14 21.07
C LEU A 140 -7.17 6.20 22.12
N ASP A 141 -7.93 7.31 22.21
CA ASP A 141 -7.79 8.32 23.26
C ASP A 141 -8.01 7.74 24.67
N SER A 142 -8.95 6.80 24.79
CA SER A 142 -9.29 6.16 26.07
C SER A 142 -8.21 5.20 26.55
N LEU A 143 -7.65 4.40 25.63
CA LEU A 143 -6.50 3.51 25.86
C LEU A 143 -5.21 4.31 26.13
N ARG A 144 -4.98 5.40 25.38
CA ARG A 144 -3.82 6.29 25.57
C ARG A 144 -3.90 7.15 26.83
N GLN A 145 -5.07 7.23 27.47
CA GLN A 145 -5.38 8.14 28.58
C GLN A 145 -5.15 9.63 28.24
N THR A 146 -5.22 10.01 26.96
CA THR A 146 -5.04 11.38 26.49
C THR A 146 -6.10 11.73 25.46
N SER A 147 -6.59 12.98 25.44
CA SER A 147 -7.49 13.42 24.36
C SER A 147 -6.71 14.06 23.20
N VAL A 148 -6.60 13.32 22.09
CA VAL A 148 -6.11 13.78 20.78
C VAL A 148 -7.27 14.29 19.94
N ALA A 149 -8.41 13.58 19.92
CA ALA A 149 -9.55 13.92 19.06
C ALA A 149 -10.06 15.36 19.28
N ALA A 150 -10.05 15.84 20.53
CA ALA A 150 -10.46 17.21 20.88
C ALA A 150 -9.46 18.30 20.45
N LYS A 151 -8.27 17.93 19.95
CA LYS A 151 -7.21 18.84 19.50
C LYS A 151 -7.03 18.84 17.98
N GLU A 152 -7.57 17.85 17.28
CA GLU A 152 -7.47 17.76 15.82
C GLU A 152 -8.51 18.63 15.10
N ALA A 153 -8.11 19.20 13.97
CA ALA A 153 -8.97 20.09 13.19
C ALA A 153 -10.17 19.33 12.61
N GLY A 154 -11.37 19.71 13.03
CA GLY A 154 -12.62 19.02 12.66
C GLY A 154 -12.95 17.78 13.48
N GLY A 155 -12.17 17.46 14.53
CA GLY A 155 -12.46 16.36 15.45
C GLY A 155 -12.29 14.95 14.85
N ILE A 156 -11.50 14.82 13.77
CA ILE A 156 -11.28 13.55 13.05
C ILE A 156 -9.78 13.29 12.85
N THR A 157 -9.37 12.02 12.97
CA THR A 157 -8.02 11.56 12.59
C THR A 157 -7.79 11.79 11.09
N GLN A 158 -6.79 12.61 10.74
CA GLN A 158 -6.43 12.91 9.34
C GLN A 158 -5.10 12.27 8.88
N HIS A 159 -4.27 11.79 9.81
CA HIS A 159 -2.95 11.21 9.53
C HIS A 159 -2.80 9.88 10.27
N ILE A 160 -1.91 8.99 9.81
CA ILE A 160 -1.66 7.74 10.54
C ILE A 160 -0.78 8.04 11.77
N GLY A 161 -1.36 7.87 12.96
CA GLY A 161 -0.66 7.96 14.23
C GLY A 161 -0.17 6.59 14.71
N ALA A 162 0.92 6.58 15.48
CA ALA A 162 1.38 5.37 16.19
C ALA A 162 1.68 5.71 17.65
N PHE A 163 1.33 4.82 18.58
CA PHE A 163 1.66 4.95 20.01
C PHE A 163 1.74 3.58 20.69
N VAL A 164 2.37 3.53 21.86
CA VAL A 164 2.48 2.31 22.68
C VAL A 164 1.55 2.46 23.89
N VAL A 165 0.82 1.41 24.22
CA VAL A 165 0.05 1.28 25.46
C VAL A 165 0.71 0.20 26.31
N GLU A 166 1.01 0.54 27.56
CA GLU A 166 1.49 -0.41 28.57
C GLU A 166 0.27 -1.02 29.27
N MET A 167 0.17 -2.35 29.25
CA MET A 167 -0.96 -3.11 29.80
C MET A 167 -0.73 -3.39 31.28
N GLN A 168 -1.82 -3.64 32.02
CA GLN A 168 -1.76 -3.96 33.46
C GLN A 168 -0.91 -5.22 33.77
N SER A 169 -0.79 -6.13 32.80
CA SER A 169 0.06 -7.33 32.86
C SER A 169 1.56 -7.05 32.74
N GLY A 170 1.96 -5.82 32.41
CA GLY A 170 3.34 -5.45 32.07
C GLY A 170 3.74 -5.75 30.61
N ALA A 171 2.83 -6.34 29.82
CA ALA A 171 2.97 -6.41 28.37
C ALA A 171 2.73 -5.02 27.74
N SER A 172 3.10 -4.86 26.47
CA SER A 172 2.77 -3.64 25.71
C SER A 172 2.23 -3.98 24.33
N ILE A 173 1.42 -3.06 23.80
CA ILE A 173 0.83 -3.14 22.46
C ILE A 173 1.08 -1.82 21.73
N THR A 174 1.53 -1.88 20.49
CA THR A 174 1.69 -0.72 19.62
C THR A 174 0.42 -0.52 18.79
N PHE A 175 -0.31 0.57 19.02
CA PHE A 175 -1.51 0.91 18.27
C PHE A 175 -1.22 1.87 17.11
N LEU A 176 -1.85 1.61 15.95
CA LEU A 176 -1.90 2.49 14.80
C LEU A 176 -3.33 3.04 14.63
N ASP A 177 -3.45 4.36 14.58
CA ASP A 177 -4.69 5.05 14.24
C ASP A 177 -4.79 5.22 12.72
N THR A 178 -5.88 4.76 12.09
CA THR A 178 -6.08 4.92 10.65
C THR A 178 -7.34 5.73 10.32
N PRO A 179 -7.25 6.75 9.44
CA PRO A 179 -8.41 7.55 9.04
C PRO A 179 -9.55 6.74 8.43
N GLY A 180 -10.77 7.00 8.89
CA GLY A 180 -11.99 6.27 8.50
C GLY A 180 -12.67 6.72 7.20
N HIS A 181 -12.30 7.88 6.64
CA HIS A 181 -12.97 8.44 5.46
C HIS A 181 -12.59 7.66 4.19
N ALA A 182 -13.51 7.58 3.21
CA ALA A 182 -13.34 6.76 2.00
C ALA A 182 -12.04 7.09 1.24
N ALA A 183 -11.72 8.38 1.10
CA ALA A 183 -10.50 8.88 0.45
C ALA A 183 -9.17 8.34 1.03
N PHE A 184 -9.17 7.79 2.24
CA PHE A 184 -7.99 7.22 2.90
C PHE A 184 -7.86 5.69 2.74
N SER A 185 -8.49 5.09 1.74
CA SER A 185 -8.41 3.64 1.46
C SER A 185 -6.97 3.12 1.39
N ALA A 186 -6.08 3.86 0.70
CA ALA A 186 -4.66 3.52 0.63
C ALA A 186 -3.94 3.56 1.99
N MET A 187 -4.36 4.42 2.93
CA MET A 187 -3.84 4.42 4.30
C MET A 187 -4.28 3.17 5.07
N ARG A 188 -5.55 2.76 4.94
CA ARG A 188 -6.06 1.53 5.55
C ARG A 188 -5.34 0.29 5.03
N ALA A 189 -5.18 0.17 3.70
CA ALA A 189 -4.43 -0.93 3.09
C ALA A 189 -2.99 -1.04 3.64
N ARG A 190 -2.28 0.09 3.80
CA ARG A 190 -0.96 0.13 4.44
C ARG A 190 -1.01 -0.26 5.92
N GLY A 191 -1.99 0.24 6.67
CA GLY A 191 -2.20 -0.11 8.07
C GLY A 191 -2.38 -1.62 8.28
N ALA A 192 -3.23 -2.27 7.48
CA ALA A 192 -3.39 -3.73 7.51
C ALA A 192 -2.07 -4.45 7.20
N ALA A 193 -1.36 -4.06 6.13
CA ALA A 193 -0.13 -4.74 5.70
C ALA A 193 1.07 -4.66 6.69
N VAL A 194 1.04 -3.71 7.63
CA VAL A 194 2.12 -3.48 8.61
C VAL A 194 1.78 -4.03 10.01
N THR A 195 0.55 -4.50 10.24
CA THR A 195 0.07 -4.93 11.56
C THR A 195 -0.11 -6.43 11.70
N ASP A 196 -0.06 -6.89 12.94
CA ASP A 196 -0.27 -8.30 13.33
C ASP A 196 -1.75 -8.59 13.59
N ILE A 197 -2.52 -7.58 14.03
CA ILE A 197 -3.95 -7.72 14.36
C ILE A 197 -4.70 -6.45 13.91
N VAL A 198 -5.91 -6.61 13.37
CA VAL A 198 -6.83 -5.51 13.05
C VAL A 198 -7.97 -5.49 14.07
N VAL A 199 -8.14 -4.37 14.78
CA VAL A 199 -9.35 -4.11 15.58
C VAL A 199 -10.40 -3.47 14.68
N LEU A 200 -11.51 -4.16 14.44
CA LEU A 200 -12.64 -3.67 13.67
C LEU A 200 -13.67 -3.03 14.62
N VAL A 201 -13.76 -1.71 14.62
CA VAL A 201 -14.69 -0.95 15.45
C VAL A 201 -16.03 -0.76 14.72
N VAL A 202 -17.08 -1.36 15.28
CA VAL A 202 -18.44 -1.29 14.76
C VAL A 202 -19.34 -0.68 15.82
N ALA A 203 -20.10 0.36 15.51
CA ALA A 203 -20.97 0.97 16.52
C ALA A 203 -22.28 0.20 16.66
N ALA A 204 -22.72 0.00 17.91
CA ALA A 204 -23.93 -0.76 18.24
C ALA A 204 -25.25 -0.07 17.83
N ASP A 205 -25.22 1.25 17.58
CA ASP A 205 -26.35 2.04 17.09
C ASP A 205 -26.44 2.06 15.55
N ASP A 206 -25.29 2.12 14.86
CA ASP A 206 -25.20 2.20 13.40
C ASP A 206 -25.19 0.82 12.70
N GLY A 207 -24.38 -0.11 13.22
CA GLY A 207 -24.14 -1.43 12.64
C GLY A 207 -23.09 -1.45 11.52
N VAL A 208 -23.13 -2.48 10.67
CA VAL A 208 -22.16 -2.67 9.60
C VAL A 208 -22.40 -1.68 8.45
N MET A 209 -21.35 -0.95 8.08
CA MET A 209 -21.35 0.11 7.05
C MET A 209 -20.33 -0.19 5.94
N PRO A 210 -20.42 0.45 4.74
CA PRO A 210 -19.52 0.14 3.60
C PRO A 210 -18.02 0.20 3.91
N GLN A 211 -17.56 1.18 4.70
CA GLN A 211 -16.17 1.30 5.14
C GLN A 211 -15.76 0.21 6.15
N THR A 212 -16.71 -0.43 6.82
CA THR A 212 -16.48 -1.61 7.66
C THR A 212 -16.20 -2.84 6.79
N LEU A 213 -16.98 -3.03 5.72
CA LEU A 213 -16.75 -4.07 4.70
C LEU A 213 -15.41 -3.86 3.98
N GLU A 214 -15.07 -2.61 3.67
CA GLU A 214 -13.78 -2.26 3.08
C GLU A 214 -12.60 -2.61 4.03
N ALA A 215 -12.72 -2.31 5.32
CA ALA A 215 -11.74 -2.68 6.33
C ALA A 215 -11.59 -4.20 6.49
N MET A 216 -12.70 -4.95 6.50
CA MET A 216 -12.69 -6.42 6.48
C MET A 216 -11.98 -6.96 5.23
N SER A 217 -12.21 -6.35 4.07
CA SER A 217 -11.54 -6.72 2.82
C SER A 217 -10.02 -6.49 2.89
N HIS A 218 -9.57 -5.34 3.39
CA HIS A 218 -8.13 -5.05 3.55
C HIS A 218 -7.44 -6.03 4.51
N ALA A 219 -8.05 -6.30 5.67
CA ALA A 219 -7.53 -7.27 6.63
C ALA A 219 -7.44 -8.70 6.04
N LYS A 220 -8.47 -9.11 5.28
CA LYS A 220 -8.51 -10.41 4.59
C LYS A 220 -7.47 -10.52 3.47
N VAL A 221 -7.23 -9.45 2.71
CA VAL A 221 -6.18 -9.39 1.67
C VAL A 221 -4.79 -9.37 2.28
N ALA A 222 -4.60 -8.72 3.43
CA ALA A 222 -3.35 -8.75 4.19
C ALA A 222 -3.10 -10.07 4.94
N ASN A 223 -4.11 -10.95 5.04
CA ASN A 223 -4.12 -12.17 5.85
C ASN A 223 -3.79 -11.88 7.34
N VAL A 224 -4.45 -10.86 7.89
CA VAL A 224 -4.29 -10.39 9.27
C VAL A 224 -5.55 -10.73 10.09
N PRO A 225 -5.43 -11.37 11.27
CA PRO A 225 -6.58 -11.69 12.11
C PRO A 225 -7.32 -10.43 12.58
N ILE A 226 -8.64 -10.57 12.72
CA ILE A 226 -9.54 -9.49 13.11
C ILE A 226 -10.05 -9.76 14.53
N VAL A 227 -10.04 -8.74 15.38
CA VAL A 227 -10.79 -8.71 16.65
C VAL A 227 -11.86 -7.63 16.52
N VAL A 228 -13.11 -7.95 16.84
CA VAL A 228 -14.22 -7.00 16.72
C VAL A 228 -14.45 -6.27 18.04
N ALA A 229 -14.51 -4.94 17.98
CA ALA A 229 -14.91 -4.09 19.09
C ALA A 229 -16.26 -3.43 18.78
N ILE A 230 -17.34 -3.94 19.40
CA ILE A 230 -18.67 -3.35 19.29
C ILE A 230 -18.75 -2.14 20.24
N ASN A 231 -18.76 -0.92 19.70
CA ASN A 231 -18.65 0.32 20.46
C ASN A 231 -20.00 1.03 20.68
N LYS A 232 -20.02 2.01 21.58
CA LYS A 232 -21.19 2.80 21.98
C LYS A 232 -22.29 1.99 22.71
N CYS A 233 -21.92 0.88 23.39
CA CYS A 233 -22.87 0.05 24.15
C CYS A 233 -23.51 0.76 25.37
N ASP A 234 -23.07 1.98 25.69
CA ASP A 234 -23.68 2.87 26.69
C ASP A 234 -24.97 3.56 26.20
N LYS A 235 -25.24 3.57 24.89
CA LYS A 235 -26.42 4.23 24.32
C LYS A 235 -27.68 3.37 24.49
N SER A 236 -28.81 4.01 24.79
CA SER A 236 -30.13 3.35 24.89
C SER A 236 -30.64 2.71 23.59
N GLY A 237 -30.02 3.04 22.44
CA GLY A 237 -30.32 2.45 21.13
C GLY A 237 -29.24 1.46 20.63
N ALA A 238 -28.33 1.03 21.50
CA ALA A 238 -27.31 0.04 21.17
C ALA A 238 -27.94 -1.37 21.04
N ASP A 239 -27.62 -2.06 19.94
CA ASP A 239 -28.05 -3.44 19.67
C ASP A 239 -26.84 -4.29 19.21
N PRO A 240 -26.01 -4.79 20.15
CA PRO A 240 -24.84 -5.62 19.82
C PRO A 240 -25.20 -6.92 19.09
N GLU A 241 -26.36 -7.53 19.41
CA GLU A 241 -26.84 -8.76 18.78
C GLU A 241 -27.11 -8.57 17.28
N ARG A 242 -27.75 -7.46 16.91
CA ARG A 242 -27.91 -7.09 15.50
C ARG A 242 -26.56 -6.93 14.79
N VAL A 243 -25.55 -6.37 15.46
CA VAL A 243 -24.20 -6.24 14.88
C VAL A 243 -23.53 -7.59 14.70
N ARG A 244 -23.62 -8.51 15.67
CA ARG A 244 -23.15 -9.91 15.53
C ARG A 244 -23.76 -10.58 14.29
N ILE A 245 -25.08 -10.52 14.15
CA ILE A 245 -25.82 -11.14 13.03
C ILE A 245 -25.37 -10.53 11.68
N GLN A 246 -25.20 -9.21 11.61
CA GLN A 246 -24.73 -8.55 10.39
C GLN A 246 -23.30 -8.99 10.01
N LEU A 247 -22.36 -8.99 10.95
CA LEU A 247 -20.97 -9.42 10.70
C LEU A 247 -20.89 -10.89 10.26
N GLY A 248 -21.68 -11.77 10.90
CA GLY A 248 -21.82 -13.16 10.48
C GLY A 248 -22.35 -13.32 9.05
N SER A 249 -23.34 -12.49 8.66
CA SER A 249 -23.91 -12.52 7.31
C SER A 249 -22.94 -12.02 6.23
N GLU A 250 -22.02 -11.13 6.58
CA GLU A 250 -20.94 -10.61 5.72
C GLU A 250 -19.70 -11.54 5.69
N GLY A 251 -19.80 -12.73 6.29
CA GLY A 251 -18.80 -13.79 6.22
C GLY A 251 -17.67 -13.69 7.25
N LEU A 252 -17.87 -12.95 8.35
CA LEU A 252 -16.98 -12.96 9.51
C LEU A 252 -17.39 -14.10 10.46
N LEU A 253 -16.49 -15.06 10.71
CA LEU A 253 -16.79 -16.23 11.54
C LEU A 253 -16.59 -15.88 13.03
N LEU A 254 -17.66 -15.46 13.70
CA LEU A 254 -17.62 -15.07 15.11
C LEU A 254 -17.51 -16.28 16.04
N GLU A 255 -16.78 -16.15 17.15
CA GLU A 255 -16.64 -17.22 18.18
C GLU A 255 -18.00 -17.73 18.70
N ASP A 256 -18.94 -16.82 18.98
CA ASP A 256 -20.32 -17.14 19.42
C ASP A 256 -21.07 -18.06 18.42
N MET A 257 -20.62 -18.09 17.17
CA MET A 257 -21.18 -18.90 16.07
C MET A 257 -20.26 -20.07 15.66
N GLY A 258 -19.24 -20.39 16.46
CA GLY A 258 -18.28 -21.47 16.21
C GLY A 258 -17.11 -21.09 15.29
N GLY A 259 -16.85 -19.78 15.13
CA GLY A 259 -15.72 -19.23 14.39
C GLY A 259 -14.49 -18.91 15.25
N ASP A 260 -13.59 -18.10 14.69
CA ASP A 260 -12.28 -17.72 15.24
C ASP A 260 -12.16 -16.21 15.57
N VAL A 261 -13.16 -15.40 15.20
CA VAL A 261 -13.14 -13.95 15.45
C VAL A 261 -13.76 -13.61 16.79
N GLN A 262 -12.90 -13.18 17.72
CA GLN A 262 -13.27 -12.63 19.03
C GLN A 262 -14.12 -11.37 18.88
N VAL A 263 -15.18 -11.25 19.69
CA VAL A 263 -16.11 -10.09 19.72
C VAL A 263 -16.18 -9.53 21.13
N VAL A 264 -15.80 -8.26 21.30
CA VAL A 264 -15.83 -7.57 22.59
C VAL A 264 -16.78 -6.38 22.53
N GLU A 265 -17.75 -6.35 23.44
CA GLU A 265 -18.62 -5.19 23.67
C GLU A 265 -17.92 -4.14 24.53
N ILE A 266 -17.83 -2.91 24.03
CA ILE A 266 -17.16 -1.79 24.66
C ILE A 266 -17.99 -0.51 24.63
N SER A 267 -17.61 0.43 25.48
CA SER A 267 -17.95 1.85 25.33
C SER A 267 -16.70 2.67 25.58
N ALA A 268 -16.17 3.27 24.51
CA ALA A 268 -15.00 4.14 24.61
C ALA A 268 -15.23 5.31 25.60
N LEU A 269 -16.41 5.94 25.56
CA LEU A 269 -16.72 7.13 26.37
C LEU A 269 -16.83 6.80 27.87
N SER A 270 -17.51 5.70 28.22
CA SER A 270 -17.66 5.28 29.63
C SER A 270 -16.51 4.39 30.13
N LYS A 271 -15.56 4.05 29.24
CA LYS A 271 -14.45 3.10 29.46
C LYS A 271 -14.88 1.69 29.85
N LEU A 272 -16.11 1.30 29.53
CA LEU A 272 -16.61 -0.06 29.79
C LEU A 272 -16.05 -1.04 28.76
N GLY A 273 -15.61 -2.21 29.22
CA GLY A 273 -15.13 -3.31 28.37
C GLY A 273 -13.72 -3.14 27.80
N LEU A 274 -13.00 -2.06 28.11
CA LEU A 274 -11.64 -1.83 27.59
C LEU A 274 -10.66 -2.90 28.10
N ASP A 275 -10.72 -3.27 29.38
CA ASP A 275 -9.85 -4.33 29.94
C ASP A 275 -10.05 -5.67 29.19
N LYS A 276 -11.29 -6.00 28.82
CA LYS A 276 -11.61 -7.21 28.02
C LYS A 276 -11.05 -7.15 26.60
N LEU A 277 -11.00 -5.96 26.00
CA LEU A 277 -10.41 -5.77 24.68
C LEU A 277 -8.87 -5.89 24.74
N GLU A 278 -8.25 -5.40 25.82
CA GLU A 278 -6.82 -5.59 26.09
C GLU A 278 -6.51 -7.09 26.30
N GLU A 279 -7.30 -7.80 27.11
CA GLU A 279 -7.19 -9.26 27.31
C GLU A 279 -7.34 -10.04 25.99
N ALA A 280 -8.35 -9.73 25.17
CA ALA A 280 -8.58 -10.36 23.87
C ALA A 280 -7.42 -10.16 22.89
N LEU A 281 -6.85 -8.95 22.85
CA LEU A 281 -5.69 -8.63 22.01
C LEU A 281 -4.41 -9.31 22.49
N LEU A 282 -4.19 -9.41 23.80
CA LEU A 282 -3.07 -10.14 24.37
C LEU A 282 -3.18 -11.65 24.08
N LEU A 283 -4.36 -12.25 24.30
CA LEU A 283 -4.63 -13.65 23.97
C LEU A 283 -4.39 -13.94 22.48
N GLN A 284 -4.87 -13.07 21.59
CA GLN A 284 -4.63 -13.19 20.16
C GLN A 284 -3.14 -13.13 19.80
N ALA A 285 -2.38 -12.23 20.45
CA ALA A 285 -0.93 -12.10 20.25
C ALA A 285 -0.16 -13.33 20.78
N GLU A 286 -0.59 -13.93 21.89
CA GLU A 286 -0.02 -15.18 22.42
C GLU A 286 -0.28 -16.37 21.49
N ILE A 287 -1.49 -16.52 20.95
CA ILE A 287 -1.84 -17.56 19.97
C ILE A 287 -0.96 -17.46 18.71
N MET A 288 -0.58 -16.24 18.32
CA MET A 288 0.27 -15.98 17.16
C MET A 288 1.78 -16.22 17.43
N ASP A 289 2.21 -16.43 18.68
CA ASP A 289 3.61 -16.61 19.08
C ASP A 289 4.55 -15.52 18.50
N LEU A 290 4.12 -14.25 18.62
CA LEU A 290 4.76 -13.12 17.95
C LEU A 290 6.22 -12.91 18.37
N LYS A 291 7.11 -13.19 17.41
CA LYS A 291 8.56 -13.15 17.59
C LYS A 291 9.22 -12.21 16.59
N ALA A 292 10.36 -11.63 17.00
CA ALA A 292 11.26 -10.93 16.10
C ALA A 292 12.71 -11.09 16.55
N ARG A 293 13.62 -10.98 15.59
CA ARG A 293 15.04 -10.84 15.87
C ARG A 293 15.30 -9.47 16.48
N THR A 294 16.04 -9.38 17.57
CA THR A 294 16.40 -8.09 18.19
C THR A 294 17.79 -7.59 17.82
N ASP A 295 18.68 -8.48 17.39
CA ASP A 295 20.03 -8.16 16.91
C ASP A 295 20.11 -7.95 15.37
N GLY A 296 21.28 -7.50 14.92
CA GLY A 296 21.59 -7.28 13.50
C GLY A 296 20.94 -6.04 12.85
N PRO A 297 21.10 -5.86 11.53
CA PRO A 297 20.57 -4.71 10.80
C PRO A 297 19.05 -4.68 10.86
N ALA A 298 18.51 -3.49 11.08
CA ALA A 298 17.08 -3.31 11.25
C ALA A 298 16.33 -3.21 9.92
N GLN A 299 15.10 -3.72 9.95
CA GLN A 299 14.04 -3.43 8.99
C GLN A 299 12.95 -2.65 9.71
N ALA A 300 12.46 -1.59 9.09
CA ALA A 300 11.27 -0.88 9.53
C ALA A 300 10.41 -0.52 8.31
N PHE A 301 9.14 -0.17 8.54
CA PHE A 301 8.27 0.39 7.50
C PHE A 301 7.98 1.86 7.79
N VAL A 302 7.93 2.70 6.75
CA VAL A 302 7.41 4.07 6.88
C VAL A 302 5.90 4.04 7.01
N VAL A 303 5.39 4.57 8.11
CA VAL A 303 3.96 4.76 8.37
C VAL A 303 3.46 6.03 7.69
N GLU A 304 4.17 7.13 7.92
CA GLU A 304 3.85 8.47 7.42
C GLU A 304 5.14 9.31 7.31
N ALA A 305 5.16 10.28 6.41
CA ALA A 305 6.32 11.15 6.21
C ALA A 305 5.92 12.63 6.07
N ARG A 306 6.73 13.53 6.63
CA ARG A 306 6.48 14.99 6.61
C ARG A 306 7.77 15.80 6.54
N VAL A 307 7.67 17.10 6.22
CA VAL A 307 8.81 18.03 6.25
C VAL A 307 8.60 19.05 7.37
N ASP A 308 9.51 19.06 8.34
CA ASP A 308 9.49 19.99 9.47
C ASP A 308 10.42 21.21 9.24
N ARG A 309 9.99 22.37 9.74
CA ARG A 309 10.71 23.64 9.64
C ARG A 309 11.87 23.72 10.63
N GLY A 310 12.98 23.09 10.26
CA GLY A 310 14.26 23.16 10.95
C GLY A 310 14.90 21.79 11.14
N ARG A 311 14.09 20.75 11.32
CA ARG A 311 14.57 19.37 11.44
C ARG A 311 14.83 18.73 10.07
N GLY A 312 14.04 19.11 9.06
CA GLY A 312 14.09 18.60 7.69
C GLY A 312 13.03 17.53 7.42
N PRO A 313 13.29 16.59 6.48
CA PRO A 313 12.42 15.44 6.29
C PRO A 313 12.41 14.53 7.54
N LEU A 314 11.20 14.17 7.96
CA LEU A 314 10.91 13.28 9.08
C LEU A 314 10.07 12.10 8.57
N ALA A 315 10.39 10.90 9.03
CA ALA A 315 9.62 9.69 8.73
C ALA A 315 9.22 9.00 10.03
N THR A 316 7.91 8.81 10.24
CA THR A 316 7.39 7.95 11.31
C THR A 316 7.48 6.52 10.84
N THR A 317 8.12 5.65 11.63
CA THR A 317 8.44 4.28 11.23
C THR A 317 8.12 3.28 12.33
N ILE A 318 7.84 2.03 11.98
CA ILE A 318 7.69 0.91 12.92
C ILE A 318 8.75 -0.12 12.61
N VAL A 319 9.57 -0.47 13.61
CA VAL A 319 10.61 -1.50 13.46
C VAL A 319 9.96 -2.88 13.38
N LYS A 320 10.26 -3.65 12.33
CA LYS A 320 9.79 -5.03 12.17
C LYS A 320 10.72 -6.04 12.83
N SER A 321 12.02 -5.84 12.67
CA SER A 321 13.07 -6.80 13.03
C SER A 321 14.43 -6.08 13.12
N GLY A 322 15.33 -6.57 13.96
CA GLY A 322 16.58 -5.91 14.34
C GLY A 322 16.35 -4.67 15.20
N THR A 323 17.42 -3.92 15.48
CA THR A 323 17.39 -2.69 16.28
C THR A 323 17.92 -1.51 15.47
N LEU A 324 17.10 -0.47 15.26
CA LEU A 324 17.56 0.79 14.66
C LEU A 324 18.40 1.53 15.70
N VAL A 325 19.54 2.09 15.31
CA VAL A 325 20.44 2.84 16.21
C VAL A 325 20.78 4.21 15.60
N SER A 326 20.76 5.25 16.43
CA SER A 326 21.18 6.59 16.03
C SER A 326 22.63 6.58 15.49
N GLY A 327 22.85 7.30 14.40
CA GLY A 327 24.14 7.37 13.69
C GLY A 327 24.33 6.35 12.57
N GLN A 328 23.46 5.35 12.41
CA GLN A 328 23.49 4.40 11.28
C GLN A 328 23.11 5.06 9.94
N TYR A 329 23.57 4.47 8.83
CA TYR A 329 23.12 4.81 7.48
C TYR A 329 21.90 3.97 7.11
N ILE A 330 20.91 4.60 6.47
CA ILE A 330 19.67 3.94 6.06
C ILE A 330 19.27 4.33 4.64
N VAL A 331 18.62 3.39 3.96
CA VAL A 331 17.88 3.61 2.71
C VAL A 331 16.40 3.43 3.02
N VAL A 332 15.58 4.38 2.59
CA VAL A 332 14.13 4.40 2.83
C VAL A 332 13.43 4.57 1.51
N GLY A 333 12.87 3.48 0.98
CA GLY A 333 12.36 3.44 -0.39
C GLY A 333 13.46 3.88 -1.37
N ALA A 334 13.20 4.95 -2.12
CA ALA A 334 14.15 5.56 -3.04
C ALA A 334 15.07 6.61 -2.40
N GLU A 335 14.82 7.08 -1.18
CA GLU A 335 15.65 8.06 -0.48
C GLU A 335 16.66 7.40 0.47
N TRP A 336 17.60 8.20 1.00
CA TRP A 336 18.58 7.72 1.97
C TRP A 336 19.01 8.84 2.93
N GLY A 337 19.67 8.44 4.02
CA GLY A 337 20.24 9.37 4.97
C GLY A 337 21.09 8.69 6.04
N ARG A 338 21.51 9.49 7.01
CA ARG A 338 22.13 9.03 8.25
C ARG A 338 21.20 9.41 9.38
N ILE A 339 20.86 8.46 10.24
CA ILE A 339 19.99 8.70 11.40
C ILE A 339 20.69 9.71 12.31
N ARG A 340 20.17 10.93 12.36
CA ARG A 340 20.73 12.03 13.18
C ARG A 340 20.19 11.98 14.61
N SER A 341 18.98 11.46 14.77
CA SER A 341 18.23 11.30 16.01
C SER A 341 17.05 10.36 15.74
N LEU A 342 16.72 9.51 16.71
CA LEU A 342 15.46 8.77 16.78
C LEU A 342 14.61 9.39 17.88
N ARG A 343 13.29 9.52 17.68
CA ARG A 343 12.36 9.97 18.72
C ARG A 343 11.23 8.99 18.95
N ASP A 344 10.83 8.85 20.21
CA ASP A 344 9.61 8.16 20.57
C ASP A 344 8.35 8.97 20.23
N THR A 345 7.19 8.38 20.45
CA THR A 345 5.86 8.96 20.18
C THR A 345 5.47 10.08 21.17
N VAL A 346 6.29 10.33 22.18
CA VAL A 346 6.21 11.45 23.13
C VAL A 346 7.18 12.59 22.72
N GLY A 347 8.02 12.36 21.73
CA GLY A 347 9.02 13.32 21.21
C GLY A 347 10.37 13.31 21.94
N LYS A 348 10.57 12.39 22.90
CA LYS A 348 11.87 12.21 23.57
C LYS A 348 12.86 11.54 22.62
N VAL A 349 14.12 11.95 22.70
CA VAL A 349 15.19 11.34 21.92
C VAL A 349 15.54 9.97 22.51
N THR A 350 15.69 8.97 21.64
CA THR A 350 16.09 7.60 21.99
C THR A 350 17.39 7.26 21.25
N GLU A 351 18.27 6.46 21.86
CA GLU A 351 19.49 6.00 21.18
C GLU A 351 19.20 4.86 20.20
N SER A 352 18.22 4.00 20.52
CA SER A 352 17.88 2.80 19.76
C SER A 352 16.38 2.46 19.81
N ALA A 353 15.84 1.90 18.73
CA ALA A 353 14.46 1.41 18.63
C ALA A 353 14.40 -0.10 18.36
N LYS A 354 13.67 -0.83 19.22
CA LYS A 354 13.47 -2.28 19.15
C LYS A 354 12.28 -2.67 18.24
N PRO A 355 12.13 -3.95 17.85
CA PRO A 355 10.96 -4.43 17.11
C PRO A 355 9.62 -4.04 17.75
N ALA A 356 8.61 -3.82 16.91
CA ALA A 356 7.30 -3.23 17.21
C ALA A 356 7.30 -1.80 17.77
N MET A 357 8.45 -1.19 18.08
CA MET A 357 8.50 0.19 18.57
C MET A 357 8.28 1.21 17.43
N PRO A 358 7.32 2.14 17.57
CA PRO A 358 7.16 3.26 16.65
C PRO A 358 8.15 4.39 16.98
N VAL A 359 8.91 4.86 15.97
CA VAL A 359 9.87 5.97 16.10
C VAL A 359 9.87 6.93 14.92
N GLU A 360 10.04 8.22 15.20
CA GLU A 360 10.28 9.26 14.20
C GLU A 360 11.79 9.37 13.91
N ILE A 361 12.18 9.14 12.66
CA ILE A 361 13.56 9.20 12.18
C ILE A 361 13.88 10.60 11.65
N GLU A 362 14.98 11.19 12.14
CA GLU A 362 15.53 12.44 11.64
C GLU A 362 16.80 12.21 10.80
N GLY A 363 17.00 12.94 9.70
CA GLY A 363 18.26 12.95 8.95
C GLY A 363 18.24 12.34 7.54
N LEU A 364 17.05 12.04 7.01
CA LEU A 364 16.86 11.70 5.59
C LEU A 364 17.16 12.91 4.69
N ARG A 365 17.71 12.66 3.49
CA ARG A 365 18.01 13.71 2.50
C ARG A 365 16.82 14.11 1.64
N GLY A 366 15.81 13.25 1.56
CA GLY A 366 14.55 13.47 0.85
C GLY A 366 13.37 12.97 1.67
N LEU A 367 12.16 13.22 1.18
CA LEU A 367 10.92 12.74 1.79
C LEU A 367 10.59 11.34 1.23
N PRO A 368 10.58 10.27 2.03
CA PRO A 368 10.18 8.95 1.56
C PRO A 368 8.66 8.85 1.36
N MET A 369 8.20 7.79 0.71
CA MET A 369 6.78 7.49 0.57
C MET A 369 6.27 6.71 1.77
N ALA A 370 5.01 6.93 2.14
CA ALA A 370 4.33 6.10 3.13
C ALA A 370 4.17 4.67 2.60
N GLY A 371 4.59 3.67 3.38
CA GLY A 371 4.69 2.27 2.99
C GLY A 371 6.08 1.83 2.50
N ASP A 372 7.06 2.75 2.38
CA ASP A 372 8.43 2.39 1.98
C ASP A 372 9.14 1.53 3.05
N ASP A 373 9.93 0.55 2.57
CA ASP A 373 10.88 -0.21 3.40
C ASP A 373 12.06 0.68 3.83
N VAL A 374 12.34 0.67 5.14
CA VAL A 374 13.56 1.20 5.77
C VAL A 374 14.53 0.05 5.96
N VAL A 375 15.75 0.18 5.44
CA VAL A 375 16.81 -0.82 5.61
C VAL A 375 18.11 -0.14 6.03
N VAL A 376 18.76 -0.70 7.06
CA VAL A 376 20.11 -0.29 7.51
C VAL A 376 21.17 -0.83 6.54
N VAL A 377 22.16 0.02 6.24
CA VAL A 377 23.29 -0.29 5.35
C VAL A 377 24.61 0.17 5.98
N ASP A 378 25.72 -0.47 5.61
CA ASP A 378 27.00 -0.27 6.31
C ASP A 378 27.64 1.11 6.07
N SER A 379 27.40 1.72 4.90
CA SER A 379 28.14 2.91 4.46
C SER A 379 27.29 3.91 3.67
N GLU A 380 27.74 5.16 3.67
CA GLU A 380 27.17 6.27 2.89
C GLU A 380 27.17 5.97 1.38
N GLU A 381 28.23 5.32 0.88
CA GLU A 381 28.38 4.97 -0.53
C GLU A 381 27.35 3.91 -0.94
N ARG A 382 27.18 2.85 -0.14
CA ARG A 382 26.16 1.82 -0.35
C ARG A 382 24.75 2.39 -0.28
N ALA A 383 24.47 3.26 0.70
CA ALA A 383 23.19 3.96 0.82
C ALA A 383 22.85 4.77 -0.44
N ARG A 384 23.84 5.51 -0.95
CA ARG A 384 23.70 6.33 -2.16
C ARG A 384 23.51 5.48 -3.43
N MET A 385 24.27 4.40 -3.58
CA MET A 385 24.14 3.48 -4.73
C MET A 385 22.75 2.84 -4.77
N LEU A 386 22.27 2.28 -3.65
CA LEU A 386 20.94 1.67 -3.54
C LEU A 386 19.82 2.66 -3.85
N SER A 387 19.86 3.86 -3.26
CA SER A 387 18.92 4.94 -3.58
C SER A 387 18.91 5.28 -5.07
N GLN A 388 20.08 5.43 -5.70
CA GLN A 388 20.17 5.72 -7.13
C GLN A 388 19.67 4.58 -8.02
N GLY A 389 19.96 3.32 -7.66
CA GLY A 389 19.43 2.14 -8.33
C GLY A 389 17.90 2.09 -8.28
N ARG A 390 17.32 2.31 -7.10
CA ARG A 390 15.86 2.39 -6.89
C ARG A 390 15.22 3.51 -7.70
N LYS A 391 15.80 4.73 -7.69
CA LYS A 391 15.31 5.85 -8.52
C LYS A 391 15.35 5.54 -10.02
N LYS A 392 16.44 4.93 -10.52
CA LYS A 392 16.54 4.50 -11.93
C LYS A 392 15.48 3.44 -12.27
N LYS A 393 15.26 2.45 -11.41
CA LYS A 393 14.24 1.42 -11.63
C LYS A 393 12.84 2.02 -11.66
N GLN A 394 12.50 2.87 -10.68
CA GLN A 394 11.19 3.55 -10.62
C GLN A 394 10.92 4.40 -11.87
N GLU A 395 11.89 5.17 -12.37
CA GLU A 395 11.72 5.96 -13.58
C GLU A 395 11.58 5.09 -14.84
N LYS A 396 12.35 4.00 -14.95
CA LYS A 396 12.21 3.01 -16.04
C LYS A 396 10.83 2.34 -16.04
N ASP A 397 10.32 1.97 -14.87
CA ASP A 397 9.00 1.36 -14.73
C ASP A 397 7.86 2.37 -14.94
N ARG A 398 8.09 3.65 -14.63
CA ARG A 398 7.17 4.74 -14.97
C ARG A 398 7.08 4.98 -16.48
N LEU A 399 8.23 5.05 -17.17
CA LEU A 399 8.29 5.24 -18.62
C LEU A 399 7.63 4.07 -19.37
N ARG A 400 7.83 2.84 -18.90
CA ARG A 400 7.13 1.65 -19.43
C ARG A 400 5.61 1.77 -19.35
N LYS A 401 5.06 2.17 -18.20
CA LYS A 401 3.62 2.37 -18.03
C LYS A 401 3.04 3.47 -18.91
N ILE A 402 3.83 4.50 -19.20
CA ILE A 402 3.42 5.56 -20.15
C ILE A 402 3.35 5.00 -21.58
N ASP A 403 4.36 4.22 -21.99
CA ASP A 403 4.41 3.57 -23.31
C ASP A 403 3.27 2.54 -23.49
N GLU A 404 2.99 1.74 -22.46
CA GLU A 404 1.85 0.82 -22.39
C GLU A 404 0.52 1.58 -22.56
N ASN A 405 0.27 2.61 -21.74
CA ASN A 405 -0.94 3.42 -21.83
C ASN A 405 -1.09 4.13 -23.19
N MET A 406 -0.02 4.70 -23.74
CA MET A 406 -0.05 5.35 -25.06
C MET A 406 -0.36 4.35 -26.18
N THR A 407 0.05 3.09 -26.03
CA THR A 407 -0.26 2.02 -26.98
C THR A 407 -1.75 1.64 -26.89
N GLU A 408 -2.31 1.55 -25.68
CA GLU A 408 -3.75 1.31 -25.47
C GLU A 408 -4.60 2.48 -26.01
N GLU A 409 -4.21 3.73 -25.75
CA GLU A 409 -4.88 4.93 -26.28
C GLU A 409 -4.81 5.00 -27.82
N ALA A 410 -3.71 4.58 -28.44
CA ALA A 410 -3.58 4.56 -29.90
C ALA A 410 -4.39 3.44 -30.59
N GLU A 411 -4.71 2.34 -29.89
CA GLU A 411 -5.63 1.30 -30.40
C GLU A 411 -7.11 1.75 -30.32
N ILE A 412 -7.46 2.65 -29.39
CA ILE A 412 -8.79 3.24 -29.26
C ILE A 412 -8.88 4.48 -30.15
N GLY A 413 -9.14 4.25 -31.44
CA GLY A 413 -9.31 5.30 -32.46
C GLY A 413 -10.59 6.15 -32.31
N GLU A 414 -10.79 6.77 -31.16
CA GLU A 414 -11.87 7.73 -30.89
C GLU A 414 -11.36 9.16 -31.05
N GLU A 415 -12.13 10.00 -31.75
CA GLU A 415 -11.94 11.45 -31.75
C GLU A 415 -12.24 11.97 -30.34
N THR A 416 -11.22 12.06 -29.49
CA THR A 416 -11.37 12.60 -28.13
C THR A 416 -11.85 14.05 -28.23
N PRO A 417 -13.04 14.40 -27.70
CA PRO A 417 -13.46 15.80 -27.64
C PRO A 417 -12.44 16.62 -26.84
N GLU A 418 -12.22 17.89 -27.21
CA GLU A 418 -11.31 18.79 -26.48
C GLU A 418 -11.69 18.85 -25.00
N ARG A 419 -10.95 18.10 -24.17
CA ARG A 419 -11.12 18.12 -22.72
C ARG A 419 -10.49 19.39 -22.18
N VAL A 420 -11.25 20.17 -21.44
CA VAL A 420 -10.72 21.34 -20.73
C VAL A 420 -9.88 20.85 -19.56
N GLU A 421 -8.56 20.88 -19.72
CA GLU A 421 -7.63 20.54 -18.64
C GLU A 421 -7.59 21.66 -17.59
N MET A 422 -7.92 21.32 -16.33
CA MET A 422 -7.77 22.23 -15.19
C MET A 422 -6.56 21.79 -14.34
N PRO A 423 -5.39 22.45 -14.46
CA PRO A 423 -4.21 22.09 -13.67
C PRO A 423 -4.38 22.50 -12.21
N ILE A 424 -4.38 21.52 -11.31
CA ILE A 424 -4.48 21.72 -9.85
C ILE A 424 -3.12 21.42 -9.20
N ILE A 425 -2.64 22.31 -8.33
CA ILE A 425 -1.45 22.09 -7.51
C ILE A 425 -1.88 21.79 -6.07
N VAL A 426 -1.71 20.53 -5.64
CA VAL A 426 -1.97 20.11 -4.26
C VAL A 426 -0.69 20.25 -3.42
N LYS A 427 -0.80 20.87 -2.24
CA LYS A 427 0.23 20.89 -1.20
C LYS A 427 -0.43 20.61 0.15
N ALA A 428 0.10 19.64 0.88
CA ALA A 428 -0.33 19.31 2.23
C ALA A 428 0.87 19.24 3.18
N ASP A 429 0.60 18.96 4.45
CA ASP A 429 1.53 18.84 5.56
C ASP A 429 2.24 17.48 5.64
N VAL A 430 1.54 16.40 5.32
CA VAL A 430 2.08 15.02 5.29
C VAL A 430 1.84 14.34 3.93
N GLN A 431 2.68 13.36 3.62
CA GLN A 431 2.68 12.67 2.33
C GLN A 431 1.37 11.89 2.08
N GLY A 432 0.84 11.22 3.10
CA GLY A 432 -0.43 10.50 3.00
C GLY A 432 -1.62 11.39 2.62
N SER A 433 -1.70 12.61 3.15
CA SER A 433 -2.75 13.58 2.81
C SER A 433 -2.66 14.04 1.36
N VAL A 434 -1.45 14.28 0.83
CA VAL A 434 -1.26 14.62 -0.60
C VAL A 434 -1.78 13.50 -1.49
N GLN A 435 -1.47 12.24 -1.16
CA GLN A 435 -1.95 11.09 -1.92
C GLN A 435 -3.49 11.02 -1.89
N ALA A 436 -4.09 11.02 -0.70
CA ALA A 436 -5.54 10.88 -0.53
C ALA A 436 -6.35 11.97 -1.26
N VAL A 437 -5.89 13.23 -1.20
CA VAL A 437 -6.53 14.34 -1.93
C VAL A 437 -6.33 14.20 -3.44
N THR A 438 -5.15 13.75 -3.89
CA THR A 438 -4.86 13.55 -5.32
C THR A 438 -5.72 12.43 -5.92
N ASP A 439 -5.86 11.31 -5.22
CA ASP A 439 -6.68 10.17 -5.66
C ASP A 439 -8.18 10.52 -5.60
N ALA A 440 -8.62 11.29 -4.60
CA ALA A 440 -9.98 11.84 -4.56
C ALA A 440 -10.25 12.78 -5.75
N LEU A 441 -9.35 13.73 -6.05
CA LEU A 441 -9.49 14.63 -7.21
C LEU A 441 -9.56 13.86 -8.54
N ARG A 442 -8.77 12.79 -8.70
CA ARG A 442 -8.83 11.91 -9.88
C ARG A 442 -10.16 11.17 -10.02
N SER A 443 -10.79 10.82 -8.89
CA SER A 443 -12.13 10.19 -8.90
C SER A 443 -13.26 11.15 -9.30
N LEU A 444 -13.03 12.47 -9.22
CA LEU A 444 -13.99 13.51 -9.61
C LEU A 444 -14.01 13.82 -11.12
N ASN A 445 -13.37 13.00 -11.95
CA ASN A 445 -13.38 13.10 -13.41
C ASN A 445 -14.79 12.87 -13.98
N SER A 446 -15.62 13.91 -13.95
CA SER A 446 -16.93 13.93 -14.59
C SER A 446 -16.78 14.05 -16.11
N PRO A 447 -17.52 13.24 -16.91
CA PRO A 447 -17.61 13.45 -18.35
C PRO A 447 -18.15 14.83 -18.72
N GLN A 448 -18.87 15.52 -17.81
CA GLN A 448 -19.60 16.76 -18.11
C GLN A 448 -18.74 18.03 -18.12
N VAL A 449 -17.42 17.95 -17.91
CA VAL A 449 -16.50 19.08 -18.09
C VAL A 449 -16.15 19.23 -19.58
N PHE A 450 -17.17 19.58 -20.36
CA PHE A 450 -17.04 20.04 -21.74
C PHE A 450 -17.07 21.57 -21.78
N SER A 451 -16.57 22.14 -22.90
CA SER A 451 -16.55 23.59 -23.19
C SER A 451 -17.93 24.24 -23.23
#